data_AF-A0A6I5PJN6-F1
#
_entry.id   AF-A0A6I5PJN6-F1
#
_cell.length_a   1.000
_cell.length_b   1.000
_cell.length_c   1.000
_cell.angle_alpha   90.00
_cell.angle_beta   90.00
_cell.angle_gamma   90.00
#
_symmetry.space_group_name_H-M   'P 1'
#
loop_
_entity.id
_entity.type
_entity.pdbx_description
1 polymer ?
#
loop_
_entity_poly.entity_id
_entity_poly.type
_entity_poly.pdbx_seq_one_letter_code
_entity_poly.pdbx_strand_id
1 'polypeptide(L)'
;MKLLVIPVICLFLMLSTKASSSPQIAPENIRQVLLASAQVSDPDLSPNNSGLILTHFSHVCELSTDEGETIYVGDRRAVLAGMLAPRGLNYITFFAEDFTYLGKYQYVTARPLWCDDGKLYLFGGLDAGDVPSGNNVIDVSRGFQRVRFYYEEAYGSSN
;
A
#
# COMPACT_ATOMS: atom_id res chain seq x y z
N MET A 1 11.10 -77.57 10.75
CA MET A 1 9.85 -78.11 10.15
C MET A 1 8.90 -76.92 9.93
N LYS A 2 8.54 -76.68 8.67
CA LYS A 2 7.54 -75.72 8.12
C LYS A 2 7.73 -74.21 8.36
N LEU A 3 8.22 -73.56 7.28
CA LEU A 3 8.01 -72.15 6.95
C LEU A 3 6.51 -71.81 6.95
N LEU A 4 6.15 -70.62 7.45
CA LEU A 4 4.92 -69.96 7.06
C LEU A 4 5.25 -68.55 6.57
N VAL A 5 5.13 -68.40 5.25
CA VAL A 5 5.18 -67.16 4.49
C VAL A 5 3.81 -66.51 4.63
N ILE A 6 3.75 -65.24 5.07
CA ILE A 6 2.52 -64.45 5.09
C ILE A 6 2.69 -63.28 4.11
N PRO A 7 1.74 -63.08 3.18
CA PRO A 7 1.93 -62.25 2.00
C PRO A 7 1.81 -60.75 2.30
N VAL A 8 2.63 -60.05 1.52
CA VAL A 8 2.61 -58.61 1.24
C VAL A 8 1.20 -58.14 0.87
N ILE A 9 0.60 -57.30 1.71
CA ILE A 9 -0.51 -56.43 1.32
C ILE A 9 0.03 -55.01 1.36
N CYS A 10 0.60 -54.58 0.23
CA CYS A 10 0.89 -53.18 -0.05
C CYS A 10 -0.45 -52.44 -0.19
N LEU A 11 -0.94 -51.90 0.92
CA LEU A 11 -2.02 -50.94 0.92
C LEU A 11 -1.48 -49.62 0.34
N PHE A 12 -1.54 -49.50 -0.99
CA PHE A 12 -1.35 -48.22 -1.69
C PHE A 12 -2.47 -47.28 -1.26
N LEU A 13 -2.25 -46.58 -0.14
CA LEU A 13 -2.94 -45.35 0.19
C LEU A 13 -2.63 -44.36 -0.93
N MET A 14 -3.52 -44.33 -1.91
CA MET A 14 -3.65 -43.24 -2.87
C MET A 14 -3.94 -41.97 -2.06
N LEU A 15 -2.89 -41.32 -1.56
CA LEU A 15 -2.93 -39.92 -1.17
C LEU A 15 -3.31 -39.18 -2.45
N SER A 16 -4.61 -38.99 -2.62
CA SER A 16 -5.19 -38.02 -3.54
C SER A 16 -4.69 -36.66 -3.08
N THR A 17 -3.51 -36.29 -3.57
CA THR A 17 -3.02 -34.92 -3.59
C THR A 17 -4.04 -34.16 -4.44
N LYS A 18 -5.11 -33.71 -3.79
CA LYS A 18 -5.89 -32.59 -4.30
C LYS A 18 -4.87 -31.48 -4.44
N ALA A 19 -4.40 -31.27 -5.66
CA ALA A 19 -3.71 -30.08 -6.04
C ALA A 19 -4.66 -28.94 -5.66
N SER A 20 -4.42 -28.35 -4.49
CA SER A 20 -5.01 -27.09 -4.08
C SER A 20 -4.44 -26.09 -5.07
N SER A 21 -5.09 -25.99 -6.22
CA SER A 21 -4.98 -24.86 -7.11
C SER A 21 -5.52 -23.69 -6.30
N SER A 22 -4.63 -23.09 -5.52
CA SER A 22 -4.86 -21.77 -4.96
C SER A 22 -5.32 -20.94 -6.16
N PRO A 23 -6.53 -20.34 -6.10
CA PRO A 23 -7.00 -19.55 -7.22
C PRO A 23 -5.90 -18.54 -7.54
N GLN A 24 -5.31 -18.66 -8.73
CA GLN A 24 -4.53 -17.58 -9.29
C GLN A 24 -5.54 -16.48 -9.54
N ILE A 25 -5.76 -15.67 -8.51
CA ILE A 25 -6.34 -14.35 -8.62
C ILE A 25 -5.51 -13.72 -9.74
N ALA A 26 -6.14 -13.55 -10.91
CA ALA A 26 -5.53 -12.83 -12.02
C ALA A 26 -4.92 -11.55 -11.41
N PRO A 27 -3.67 -11.17 -11.74
CA PRO A 27 -2.96 -10.11 -11.04
C PRO A 27 -3.90 -8.94 -10.93
N GLU A 28 -4.46 -8.79 -9.73
CA GLU A 28 -5.56 -7.88 -9.52
C GLU A 28 -4.97 -6.52 -9.82
N ASN A 29 -5.71 -5.67 -10.51
CA ASN A 29 -5.18 -4.35 -10.81
C ASN A 29 -5.10 -3.61 -9.48
N ILE A 30 -3.95 -3.73 -8.77
CA ILE A 30 -3.76 -3.25 -7.40
C ILE A 30 -4.24 -1.81 -7.31
N ARG A 31 -3.90 -0.98 -8.29
CA ARG A 31 -4.39 0.40 -8.41
C ARG A 31 -5.92 0.51 -8.32
N GLN A 32 -6.67 -0.33 -9.02
CA GLN A 32 -8.15 -0.32 -8.96
C GLN A 32 -8.67 -0.74 -7.58
N VAL A 33 -8.06 -1.75 -6.96
CA VAL A 33 -8.45 -2.22 -5.62
C VAL A 33 -8.20 -1.14 -4.56
N LEU A 34 -7.00 -0.56 -4.58
CA LEU A 34 -6.62 0.53 -3.69
C LEU A 34 -7.55 1.75 -3.89
N LEU A 35 -7.84 2.12 -5.13
CA LEU A 35 -8.75 3.23 -5.43
C LEU A 35 -10.16 2.96 -4.89
N ALA A 36 -10.69 1.75 -5.12
CA ALA A 36 -12.02 1.38 -4.64
C ALA A 36 -12.09 1.43 -3.10
N SER A 37 -11.07 0.91 -2.42
CA SER A 37 -10.94 0.98 -0.96
C SER A 37 -10.92 2.43 -0.45
N ALA A 38 -10.13 3.29 -1.10
CA ALA A 38 -10.04 4.71 -0.73
C ALA A 38 -11.37 5.46 -0.97
N GLN A 39 -12.13 5.12 -2.00
CA GLN A 39 -13.44 5.74 -2.28
C GLN A 39 -14.51 5.41 -1.24
N VAL A 40 -14.39 4.27 -0.58
CA VAL A 40 -15.30 3.85 0.51
C VAL A 40 -14.97 4.59 1.80
N SER A 41 -13.67 4.72 2.12
CA SER A 41 -13.24 5.20 3.44
C SER A 41 -12.86 6.68 3.49
N ASP A 42 -12.52 7.32 2.37
CA ASP A 42 -12.16 8.74 2.33
C ASP A 42 -13.28 9.62 1.76
N PRO A 43 -13.89 10.50 2.59
CA PRO A 43 -14.91 11.45 2.14
C PRO A 43 -14.47 12.34 0.96
N ASP A 44 -13.17 12.64 0.83
CA ASP A 44 -12.65 13.46 -0.28
C ASP A 44 -12.72 12.74 -1.64
N LEU A 45 -12.82 11.41 -1.62
CA LEU A 45 -12.96 10.55 -2.80
C LEU A 45 -14.38 10.01 -2.99
N SER A 46 -15.31 10.36 -2.10
CA SER A 46 -16.68 9.90 -2.21
C SER A 46 -17.29 10.32 -3.54
N PRO A 47 -17.99 9.44 -4.28
CA PRO A 47 -18.65 9.78 -5.54
C PRO A 47 -19.63 10.96 -5.44
N ASN A 48 -20.12 11.22 -4.22
CA ASN A 48 -21.07 12.31 -3.94
C ASN A 48 -20.38 13.66 -3.68
N ASN A 49 -19.05 13.69 -3.57
CA ASN A 49 -18.28 14.91 -3.37
C ASN A 49 -18.07 15.62 -4.72
N SER A 50 -19.07 16.39 -5.15
CA SER A 50 -19.07 17.09 -6.44
C SER A 50 -18.03 18.21 -6.57
N GLY A 51 -17.33 18.55 -5.48
CA GLY A 51 -16.32 19.60 -5.46
C GLY A 51 -14.94 19.18 -5.93
N LEU A 52 -14.63 17.87 -6.02
CA LEU A 52 -13.30 17.37 -6.33
C LEU A 52 -13.30 16.44 -7.54
N ILE A 53 -12.33 16.64 -8.43
CA ILE A 53 -12.07 15.77 -9.58
C ILE A 53 -10.75 15.07 -9.37
N LEU A 54 -10.77 13.74 -9.27
CA LEU A 54 -9.57 12.92 -9.23
C LEU A 54 -8.84 12.99 -10.58
N THR A 55 -7.61 13.48 -10.57
CA THR A 55 -6.78 13.64 -11.78
C THR A 55 -5.66 12.61 -11.85
N HIS A 56 -5.24 12.07 -10.71
CA HIS A 56 -4.16 11.11 -10.61
C HIS A 56 -4.40 10.17 -9.44
N PHE A 57 -4.18 8.88 -9.68
CA PHE A 57 -4.09 7.86 -8.64
C PHE A 57 -3.15 6.78 -9.15
N SER A 58 -2.04 6.53 -8.45
CA SER A 58 -1.07 5.50 -8.79
C SER A 58 -0.68 4.71 -7.56
N HIS A 59 -0.49 3.40 -7.73
CA HIS A 59 0.30 2.62 -6.78
C HIS A 59 1.77 3.06 -6.92
N VAL A 60 2.40 3.41 -5.82
CA VAL A 60 3.81 3.84 -5.77
C VAL A 60 4.68 2.64 -5.49
N CYS A 61 4.47 1.99 -4.35
CA CYS A 61 5.20 0.79 -3.95
C CYS A 61 4.59 0.14 -2.69
N GLU A 62 5.27 -0.91 -2.21
CA GLU A 62 4.97 -1.69 -1.01
C GLU A 62 6.03 -1.43 0.06
N LEU A 63 5.59 -1.27 1.31
CA LEU A 63 6.45 -1.10 2.48
C LEU A 63 6.31 -2.33 3.39
N SER A 64 7.42 -2.81 3.94
CA SER A 64 7.42 -3.93 4.89
C SER A 64 7.57 -3.44 6.33
N THR A 65 6.73 -3.96 7.23
CA THR A 65 6.88 -3.70 8.67
C THR A 65 7.83 -4.70 9.33
N ASP A 66 8.36 -4.35 10.51
CA ASP A 66 9.17 -5.21 11.36
C ASP A 66 8.42 -6.50 11.78
N GLU A 67 7.08 -6.46 11.74
CA GLU A 67 6.18 -7.58 12.06
C GLU A 67 5.86 -8.45 10.83
N GLY A 68 6.38 -8.08 9.65
CA GLY A 68 6.22 -8.81 8.39
C GLY A 68 4.96 -8.45 7.59
N GLU A 69 4.23 -7.41 8.00
CA GLU A 69 3.04 -6.93 7.29
C GLU A 69 3.44 -6.10 6.07
N THR A 70 2.61 -6.14 5.02
CA THR A 70 2.77 -5.28 3.83
C THR A 70 1.84 -4.07 3.91
N ILE A 71 2.37 -2.89 3.67
CA ILE A 71 1.61 -1.63 3.53
C ILE A 71 1.77 -1.11 2.10
N TYR A 72 0.68 -0.98 1.37
CA TYR A 72 0.68 -0.39 0.03
C TYR A 72 0.61 1.13 0.10
N VAL A 73 1.39 1.80 -0.77
CA VAL A 73 1.45 3.26 -0.88
C VAL A 73 0.86 3.72 -2.21
N GLY A 74 -0.01 4.72 -2.16
CA GLY A 74 -0.55 5.39 -3.35
C GLY A 74 -0.25 6.89 -3.38
N ASP A 75 -0.08 7.44 -4.59
CA ASP A 75 -0.06 8.89 -4.84
C ASP A 75 -1.39 9.33 -5.47
N ARG A 76 -2.08 10.22 -4.77
CA ARG A 76 -3.36 10.79 -5.20
C ARG A 76 -3.24 12.27 -5.48
N ARG A 77 -3.80 12.72 -6.60
CA ARG A 77 -4.02 14.16 -6.88
C ARG A 77 -5.43 14.42 -7.38
N ALA A 78 -6.10 15.36 -6.74
CA ALA A 78 -7.40 15.86 -7.14
C ALA A 78 -7.35 17.38 -7.32
N VAL A 79 -8.30 17.94 -8.07
CA VAL A 79 -8.46 19.39 -8.23
C VAL A 79 -9.88 19.82 -7.86
N LEU A 80 -10.03 21.01 -7.30
CA LEU A 80 -11.35 21.60 -7.05
C LEU A 80 -12.04 21.93 -8.38
N ALA A 81 -13.24 21.39 -8.57
CA ALA A 81 -14.09 21.66 -9.73
C ALA A 81 -14.63 23.10 -9.71
N GLY A 82 -14.84 23.68 -10.90
CA GLY A 82 -15.48 24.99 -11.04
C GLY A 82 -14.62 26.21 -10.69
N MET A 83 -13.34 26.01 -10.35
CA MET A 83 -12.40 27.10 -10.07
C MET A 83 -11.71 27.59 -11.34
N LEU A 84 -11.54 28.91 -11.50
CA LEU A 84 -10.82 29.51 -12.63
C LEU A 84 -9.32 29.15 -12.63
N ALA A 85 -8.74 28.92 -11.45
CA ALA A 85 -7.38 28.45 -11.27
C ALA A 85 -7.41 27.13 -10.48
N PRO A 86 -6.86 26.03 -11.03
CA PRO A 86 -6.88 24.74 -10.36
C PRO A 86 -6.17 24.81 -9.00
N ARG A 87 -6.90 24.46 -7.94
CA ARG A 87 -6.30 24.22 -6.62
C ARG A 87 -6.27 22.72 -6.40
N GLY A 88 -5.05 22.17 -6.43
CA GLY A 88 -4.81 20.75 -6.26
C GLY A 88 -4.80 20.36 -4.79
N LEU A 89 -5.37 19.19 -4.49
CA LEU A 89 -5.16 18.47 -3.24
C LEU A 89 -4.37 17.22 -3.56
N ASN A 90 -3.18 17.11 -2.98
CA ASN A 90 -2.32 15.95 -3.18
C ASN A 90 -2.15 15.19 -1.87
N TYR A 91 -2.21 13.86 -1.95
CA TYR A 91 -2.12 12.99 -0.79
C TYR A 91 -1.28 11.77 -1.09
N ILE A 92 -0.51 11.36 -0.10
CA ILE A 92 0.08 10.02 -0.02
C ILE A 92 -0.90 9.18 0.78
N THR A 93 -1.42 8.11 0.19
CA THR A 93 -2.43 7.23 0.80
C THR A 93 -1.81 5.87 1.15
N PHE A 94 -2.22 5.28 2.27
CA PHE A 94 -1.68 4.02 2.78
C PHE A 94 -2.78 2.98 2.92
N PHE A 95 -2.45 1.73 2.65
CA PHE A 95 -3.38 0.61 2.71
C PHE A 95 -2.71 -0.60 3.35
N ALA A 96 -3.49 -1.40 4.09
CA ALA A 96 -3.03 -2.64 4.69
C ALA A 96 -2.85 -3.76 3.64
N GLU A 97 -2.32 -4.90 4.05
CA GLU A 97 -2.09 -6.06 3.20
C GLU A 97 -3.37 -6.60 2.54
N ASP A 98 -4.51 -6.47 3.23
CA ASP A 98 -5.85 -6.80 2.72
C ASP A 98 -6.49 -5.67 1.90
N PHE A 99 -5.70 -4.67 1.51
CA PHE A 99 -6.09 -3.45 0.79
C PHE A 99 -7.02 -2.51 1.56
N THR A 100 -7.22 -2.69 2.86
CA THR A 100 -7.99 -1.75 3.69
C THR A 100 -7.29 -0.40 3.74
N TYR A 101 -8.02 0.69 3.45
CA TYR A 101 -7.50 2.05 3.56
C TYR A 101 -7.14 2.38 5.01
N LEU A 102 -5.88 2.75 5.24
CA LEU A 102 -5.33 3.06 6.56
C LEU A 102 -5.36 4.56 6.87
N GLY A 103 -5.07 5.40 5.87
CA GLY A 103 -5.00 6.84 6.06
C GLY A 103 -4.27 7.57 4.92
N LYS A 104 -4.06 8.87 5.12
CA LYS A 104 -3.39 9.74 4.14
C LYS A 104 -2.62 10.88 4.80
N TYR A 105 -1.58 11.36 4.11
CA TYR A 105 -0.89 12.61 4.44
C TYR A 105 -0.95 13.56 3.25
N GLN A 106 -1.38 14.80 3.51
CA GLN A 106 -1.43 15.84 2.48
C GLN A 106 -0.01 16.33 2.16
N TYR A 107 0.25 16.65 0.91
CA TYR A 107 1.50 17.32 0.51
C TYR A 107 1.26 18.43 -0.52
N VAL A 108 2.17 19.41 -0.52
CA VAL A 108 2.21 20.47 -1.53
C VAL A 108 3.29 20.17 -2.56
N THR A 109 4.53 20.01 -2.10
CA THR A 109 5.73 19.76 -2.94
C THR A 109 6.31 18.35 -2.73
N ALA A 110 6.07 17.73 -1.57
CA ALA A 110 6.64 16.45 -1.15
C ALA A 110 6.07 15.22 -1.88
N ARG A 111 6.59 14.91 -3.07
CA ARG A 111 6.11 13.79 -3.89
C ARG A 111 6.79 12.47 -3.48
N PRO A 112 6.07 11.34 -3.45
CA PRO A 112 6.69 10.03 -3.32
C PRO A 112 7.74 9.81 -4.42
N LEU A 113 8.93 9.33 -4.04
CA LEU A 113 10.02 9.00 -4.96
C LEU A 113 10.21 7.49 -5.10
N TRP A 114 10.64 6.86 -4.02
CA TRP A 114 10.94 5.44 -3.94
C TRP A 114 10.78 4.98 -2.49
N CYS A 115 10.83 3.68 -2.29
CA CYS A 115 10.79 3.09 -0.96
C CYS A 115 11.85 2.03 -0.79
N ASP A 116 12.18 1.79 0.48
CA ASP A 116 13.14 0.80 0.93
C ASP A 116 12.70 0.31 2.30
N ASP A 117 12.45 -0.99 2.40
CA ASP A 117 11.84 -1.65 3.55
C ASP A 117 10.55 -0.94 4.02
N GLY A 118 10.51 -0.49 5.28
CA GLY A 118 9.38 0.23 5.86
C GLY A 118 9.41 1.75 5.61
N LYS A 119 10.26 2.25 4.70
CA LYS A 119 10.45 3.69 4.49
C LYS A 119 9.99 4.14 3.12
N LEU A 120 9.24 5.24 3.09
CA LEU A 120 8.93 5.99 1.89
C LEU A 120 9.76 7.28 1.86
N TYR A 121 10.55 7.43 0.81
CA TYR A 121 11.37 8.61 0.56
C TYR A 121 10.63 9.59 -0.35
N LEU A 122 10.70 10.88 0.01
CA LEU A 122 9.96 11.95 -0.63
C LEU A 122 10.91 12.95 -1.31
N PHE A 123 10.43 13.54 -2.40
CA PHE A 123 11.09 14.69 -2.99
C PHE A 123 10.82 15.94 -2.14
N GLY A 124 11.83 16.43 -1.45
CA GLY A 124 11.71 17.58 -0.57
C GLY A 124 11.00 17.29 0.76
N GLY A 125 10.76 18.34 1.54
CA GLY A 125 10.18 18.23 2.89
C GLY A 125 8.64 18.11 2.87
N LEU A 126 8.11 17.17 3.64
CA LEU A 126 6.68 17.01 3.89
C LEU A 126 6.15 18.19 4.71
N ASP A 127 5.27 18.96 4.09
CA ASP A 127 4.53 20.06 4.70
C ASP A 127 3.08 19.63 4.98
N ALA A 128 2.91 18.63 5.85
CA ALA A 128 1.60 18.20 6.35
C ALA A 128 1.38 18.82 7.73
N GLY A 129 0.20 19.39 8.01
CA GLY A 129 -0.03 20.24 9.20
C GLY A 129 0.40 19.64 10.54
N ASP A 130 0.23 18.33 10.73
CA ASP A 130 0.58 17.63 11.97
C ASP A 130 2.01 17.04 11.94
N VAL A 131 2.75 17.25 10.87
CA VAL A 131 4.12 16.75 10.69
C VAL A 131 5.08 17.93 10.75
N PRO A 132 6.16 17.85 11.56
CA PRO A 132 7.21 18.87 11.53
C PRO A 132 7.75 19.04 10.10
N SER A 133 7.79 20.30 9.64
CA SER A 133 8.26 20.66 8.30
C SER A 133 9.70 20.17 8.06
N GLY A 134 10.01 19.82 6.81
CA GLY A 134 11.37 19.48 6.39
C GLY A 134 11.74 18.00 6.50
N ASN A 135 10.86 17.16 7.06
CA ASN A 135 11.04 15.70 7.04
C ASN A 135 10.77 15.16 5.63
N ASN A 136 11.65 14.29 5.12
CA ASN A 136 11.56 13.73 3.77
C ASN A 136 11.40 12.20 3.76
N VAL A 137 11.32 11.57 4.94
CA VAL A 137 11.04 10.15 5.11
C VAL A 137 9.76 9.95 5.89
N ILE A 138 8.88 9.09 5.38
CA ILE A 138 7.76 8.50 6.13
C ILE A 138 8.13 7.06 6.44
N ASP A 139 8.34 6.74 7.72
CA ASP A 139 8.76 5.43 8.18
C ASP A 139 7.60 4.74 8.90
N VAL A 140 7.12 3.67 8.28
CA VAL A 140 6.04 2.80 8.78
C VAL A 140 6.57 1.44 9.23
N SER A 141 7.88 1.28 9.43
CA SER A 141 8.48 -0.02 9.81
C SER A 141 7.83 -0.59 11.08
N ARG A 142 7.30 0.25 11.97
CA ARG A 142 6.57 -0.17 13.18
C ARG A 142 5.05 -0.27 12.99
N GLY A 143 4.57 -0.35 11.76
CA GLY A 143 3.15 -0.30 11.40
C GLY A 143 2.60 1.12 11.32
N PHE A 144 1.48 1.27 10.61
CA PHE A 144 0.90 2.58 10.27
C PHE A 144 0.38 3.37 11.47
N GLN A 145 0.11 2.74 12.62
CA GLN A 145 -0.30 3.49 13.83
C GLN A 145 0.89 4.13 14.56
N ARG A 146 2.13 3.79 14.17
CA ARG A 146 3.37 4.24 14.81
C ARG A 146 4.30 4.90 13.79
N VAL A 147 3.74 5.68 12.85
CA VAL A 147 4.49 6.39 11.80
C VAL A 147 5.50 7.34 12.42
N ARG A 148 6.71 7.36 11.85
CA ARG A 148 7.73 8.36 12.16
C ARG A 148 8.02 9.20 10.93
N PHE A 149 8.30 10.47 11.19
CA PHE A 149 8.77 11.41 10.18
C PHE A 149 10.13 11.91 10.61
N TYR A 150 11.09 11.84 9.71
CA TYR A 150 12.42 12.37 9.94
C TYR A 150 13.06 12.82 8.63
N TYR A 151 14.15 13.56 8.77
CA TYR A 151 15.03 13.90 7.67
C TYR A 151 16.12 12.82 7.52
N GLU A 152 16.35 12.37 6.30
CA GLU A 152 17.48 11.52 5.93
C GLU A 152 18.09 12.02 4.62
N GLU A 153 19.41 12.13 4.56
CA GLU A 153 20.11 12.47 3.31
C GLU A 153 20.14 11.24 2.40
N ALA A 154 19.28 11.22 1.39
CA ALA A 154 19.18 10.11 0.43
C ALA A 154 18.98 10.61 -1.02
N TYR A 155 19.26 9.75 -1.99
CA TYR A 155 19.29 10.11 -3.42
C TYR A 155 17.94 10.69 -3.89
N GLY A 156 17.97 11.94 -4.36
CA GLY A 156 16.79 12.68 -4.82
C GLY A 156 15.85 13.14 -3.70
N SER A 157 16.07 12.67 -2.47
CA SER A 157 15.32 12.98 -1.25
C SER A 157 16.15 13.97 -0.42
N SER A 158 16.48 15.13 -0.97
CA SER A 158 17.12 16.23 -0.25
C SER A 158 16.67 17.55 -0.90
N ASN A 159 16.63 18.62 -0.11
CA ASN A 159 16.28 19.97 -0.59
C ASN A 159 17.49 20.67 -1.21
#